data_AF-A0A6G0Y6A4-F1
#
_entry.id   AF-A0A6G0Y6A4-F1
#
_cell.length_a   1.000
_cell.length_b   1.000
_cell.length_c   1.000
_cell.angle_alpha   90.00
_cell.angle_beta   90.00
_cell.angle_gamma   90.00
#
_symmetry.space_group_name_H-M   'P 1'
#
loop_
_entity.id
_entity.type
_entity.pdbx_description
1 polymer ?
#
loop_
_entity_poly.entity_id
_entity_poly.type
_entity_poly.pdbx_seq_one_letter_code
_entity_poly.pdbx_strand_id
1 'polypeptide(L)'
;MEHQNFQEKNLLYFICGFTVRSVYKKIDCQTCSYSMIENESKHNYSHKYPHSMLVDVKSIEGLIKSSKDVVVIVKFIESTLIQLTSNFCSLLPGLSQKVIIAIKNHVIISIQNHKLNLVTLICKQYLKVRLHYVAKLKRSADVIL
;
A
#
# COMPACT_ATOMS: atom_id res chain seq x y z
N MET A 1 17.08 17.54 4.40
CA MET A 1 15.68 17.32 3.96
C MET A 1 15.47 16.06 3.11
N GLU A 2 16.50 15.48 2.48
CA GLU A 2 16.32 14.29 1.61
C GLU A 2 16.18 12.95 2.37
N HIS A 3 16.79 12.81 3.55
CA HIS A 3 16.74 11.55 4.31
C HIS A 3 15.37 11.18 4.89
N GLN A 4 14.54 12.17 5.27
CA GLN A 4 13.21 11.92 5.85
C GLN A 4 12.23 11.37 4.79
N ASN A 5 12.35 11.87 3.56
CA ASN A 5 11.56 11.44 2.39
C ASN A 5 11.95 10.01 1.93
N PHE A 6 13.21 9.60 2.11
CA PHE A 6 13.68 8.25 1.79
C PHE A 6 13.08 7.19 2.71
N GLN A 7 13.05 7.45 4.02
CA GLN A 7 12.52 6.51 5.01
C GLN A 7 11.00 6.32 4.88
N GLU A 8 10.26 7.40 4.64
CA GLU A 8 8.81 7.35 4.39
C GLU A 8 8.47 6.54 3.15
N LYS A 9 9.23 6.72 2.06
CA LYS A 9 9.07 5.93 0.83
C LYS A 9 9.35 4.46 1.08
N ASN A 10 10.45 4.11 1.75
CA ASN A 10 10.78 2.71 2.06
C ASN A 10 9.70 2.05 2.94
N LEU A 11 9.16 2.78 3.92
CA LEU A 11 8.06 2.30 4.76
C LEU A 11 6.80 2.05 3.92
N LEU A 12 6.47 2.95 2.99
CA LEU A 12 5.34 2.78 2.08
C LEU A 12 5.47 1.51 1.24
N TYR A 13 6.65 1.26 0.66
CA TYR A 13 6.92 0.03 -0.10
C TYR A 13 6.83 -1.22 0.78
N PHE A 14 7.31 -1.16 2.03
CA PHE A 14 7.18 -2.25 2.98
C PHE A 14 5.72 -2.58 3.31
N ILE A 15 4.92 -1.56 3.64
CA ILE A 15 3.48 -1.72 3.91
C ILE A 15 2.75 -2.22 2.65
N CYS A 16 3.16 -1.76 1.47
CA CYS A 16 2.64 -2.22 0.18
C CYS A 16 2.86 -3.73 0.00
N GLY A 17 4.10 -4.21 0.15
CA GLY A 17 4.43 -5.65 0.04
C GLY A 17 3.68 -6.51 1.06
N PHE A 18 3.53 -6.02 2.30
CA PHE A 18 2.73 -6.68 3.32
C PHE A 18 1.23 -6.75 2.96
N THR A 19 0.70 -5.66 2.39
CA THR A 19 -0.68 -5.57 1.91
C THR A 19 -0.93 -6.58 0.81
N VAL A 20 -0.06 -6.61 -0.21
CA VAL A 20 -0.15 -7.58 -1.32
C VAL A 20 -0.09 -9.01 -0.82
N ARG A 21 0.85 -9.35 0.07
CA ARG A 21 0.92 -10.70 0.67
C ARG A 21 -0.38 -11.08 1.37
N SER A 22 -1.00 -10.14 2.08
CA SER A 22 -2.24 -10.38 2.80
C SER A 22 -3.45 -10.55 1.89
N VAL A 23 -3.49 -9.83 0.76
CA VAL A 23 -4.55 -9.96 -0.25
C VAL A 23 -4.36 -11.22 -1.09
N TYR A 24 -3.12 -11.53 -1.50
CA TYR A 24 -2.77 -12.71 -2.27
C TYR A 24 -3.25 -14.01 -1.61
N LYS A 25 -3.11 -14.13 -0.29
CA LYS A 25 -3.61 -15.28 0.49
C LYS A 25 -5.14 -15.42 0.55
N LYS A 26 -5.90 -14.43 0.07
CA LYS A 26 -7.37 -14.35 0.19
C LYS A 26 -8.09 -14.39 -1.15
N ILE A 27 -7.36 -14.47 -2.26
CA ILE A 27 -7.94 -14.44 -3.60
C ILE A 27 -7.58 -15.71 -4.36
N ASP A 28 -8.57 -16.28 -5.05
CA ASP A 28 -8.37 -17.47 -5.91
C ASP A 28 -8.25 -17.10 -7.39
N CYS A 29 -8.53 -15.83 -7.74
CA CYS A 29 -8.44 -15.36 -9.13
C CYS A 29 -6.96 -15.21 -9.54
N GLN A 30 -6.47 -16.18 -10.32
CA GLN A 30 -5.08 -16.18 -10.83
C GLN A 30 -4.71 -14.87 -11.53
N THR A 31 -5.56 -14.32 -12.39
CA THR A 31 -5.31 -13.05 -13.08
C THR A 31 -5.08 -11.90 -12.09
N CYS A 32 -5.90 -11.81 -11.05
CA CYS A 32 -5.74 -10.80 -9.99
C CYS A 32 -4.45 -11.05 -9.20
N SER A 33 -4.15 -12.30 -8.85
CA SER A 33 -2.93 -12.70 -8.16
C SER A 33 -1.67 -12.30 -8.93
N TYR A 34 -1.60 -12.63 -10.23
CA TYR A 34 -0.46 -12.26 -11.08
C TYR A 34 -0.36 -10.74 -11.27
N SER A 35 -1.48 -10.02 -11.40
CA SER A 35 -1.46 -8.57 -11.59
C SER A 35 -0.90 -7.79 -10.39
N MET A 36 -0.90 -8.38 -9.19
CA MET A 36 -0.38 -7.72 -7.99
C MET A 36 1.11 -7.90 -7.77
N ILE A 37 1.74 -8.90 -8.39
CA ILE A 37 3.13 -9.28 -8.13
C ILE A 37 4.02 -8.73 -9.22
N GLU A 38 5.19 -8.22 -8.83
CA GLU A 38 6.24 -7.90 -9.80
C GLU A 38 6.81 -9.19 -10.40
N ASN A 39 6.62 -9.40 -11.70
CA ASN A 39 7.26 -10.50 -12.40
C ASN A 39 8.75 -10.18 -12.57
N GLU A 40 9.60 -10.92 -11.86
CA GLU A 40 11.04 -10.88 -12.08
C GLU A 40 11.36 -11.47 -13.47
N SER A 41 11.51 -10.60 -14.48
CA SER A 41 12.11 -11.04 -15.72
C SER A 41 13.60 -11.29 -15.49
N LYS A 42 14.09 -12.48 -15.84
CA LYS A 42 15.48 -12.97 -15.68
C LYS A 42 16.58 -12.08 -16.33
N HIS A 43 16.20 -10.93 -16.90
CA HIS A 43 17.07 -10.01 -17.61
C HIS A 43 16.95 -8.54 -17.15
N ASN A 44 16.21 -8.23 -16.07
CA ASN A 44 16.16 -6.88 -15.51
C ASN A 44 17.25 -6.70 -14.43
N TYR A 45 18.50 -6.53 -14.83
CA TYR A 45 19.57 -5.99 -13.97
C TYR A 45 19.39 -4.50 -13.64
N SER A 46 18.24 -3.93 -13.97
CA SER A 46 17.86 -2.58 -13.58
C SER A 46 17.11 -2.69 -12.25
N HIS A 47 17.82 -2.47 -11.15
CA HIS A 47 17.22 -2.15 -9.85
C HIS A 47 16.28 -0.93 -10.04
N LYS A 48 15.00 -1.18 -10.36
CA LYS A 48 14.10 -0.17 -10.91
C LYS A 48 13.44 0.75 -9.89
N TYR A 49 13.71 0.58 -8.60
CA TYR A 49 13.26 1.50 -7.57
C TYR A 49 14.35 1.75 -6.51
N PRO A 50 14.87 2.98 -6.37
CA PRO A 50 15.86 3.30 -5.34
C PRO A 50 15.31 3.16 -3.90
N HIS A 51 14.01 2.89 -3.73
CA HIS A 51 13.32 2.81 -2.44
C HIS A 51 12.68 1.44 -2.15
N SER A 52 13.14 0.38 -2.82
CA SER A 52 12.74 -1.01 -2.51
C SER A 52 13.65 -1.68 -1.48
N MET A 53 14.68 -0.99 -1.00
CA MET A 53 15.76 -1.59 -0.20
C MET A 53 15.24 -2.31 1.07
N LEU A 54 14.21 -1.78 1.75
CA LEU A 54 13.58 -2.50 2.86
C LEU A 54 12.86 -3.78 2.41
N VAL A 55 12.19 -3.76 1.26
CA VAL A 55 11.54 -4.94 0.70
C VAL A 55 12.58 -5.96 0.26
N ASP A 56 13.68 -5.51 -0.35
CA ASP A 56 14.77 -6.38 -0.80
C ASP A 56 15.51 -7.02 0.40
N VAL A 57 15.82 -6.25 1.45
CA VAL A 57 16.49 -6.76 2.66
C VAL A 57 15.57 -7.71 3.45
N LYS A 58 14.26 -7.42 3.55
CA LYS A 58 13.28 -8.28 4.25
C LYS A 58 12.63 -9.35 3.37
N SER A 59 12.94 -9.40 2.09
CA SER A 59 12.41 -10.43 1.17
C SER A 59 12.82 -11.84 1.58
N ILE A 60 13.90 -11.96 2.37
CA ILE A 60 14.34 -13.19 3.05
C ILE A 60 13.23 -13.80 3.93
N GLU A 61 12.28 -12.99 4.42
CA GLU A 61 11.15 -13.43 5.27
C GLU A 61 9.82 -13.67 4.49
N GLY A 62 9.85 -13.69 3.16
CA GLY A 62 8.67 -13.97 2.33
C GLY A 62 7.74 -12.77 2.15
N LEU A 63 8.31 -11.56 2.05
CA LEU A 63 7.60 -10.35 1.64
C LEU A 63 7.51 -10.27 0.12
N ILE A 64 6.31 -10.02 -0.43
CA ILE A 64 6.05 -10.03 -1.87
C ILE A 64 6.38 -8.67 -2.48
N LYS A 65 7.17 -8.64 -3.56
CA LYS A 65 7.36 -7.45 -4.39
C LYS A 65 6.08 -7.15 -5.17
N SER A 66 5.55 -5.95 -4.97
CA SER A 66 4.29 -5.52 -5.56
C SER A 66 4.51 -4.97 -6.97
N SER A 67 3.57 -5.22 -7.87
CA SER A 67 3.61 -4.64 -9.22
C SER A 67 3.53 -3.10 -9.16
N LYS A 68 4.03 -2.46 -10.22
CA LYS A 68 4.05 -0.99 -10.32
C LYS A 68 2.65 -0.38 -10.18
N ASP A 69 1.65 -1.02 -10.76
CA ASP A 69 0.26 -0.58 -10.71
C ASP A 69 -0.27 -0.57 -9.27
N VAL A 70 0.05 -1.61 -8.48
CA VAL A 70 -0.31 -1.66 -7.06
C VAL A 70 0.37 -0.55 -6.27
N VAL A 71 1.65 -0.26 -6.56
CA VAL A 71 2.36 0.84 -5.91
C VAL A 71 1.70 2.19 -6.22
N VAL A 72 1.28 2.41 -7.47
CA VAL A 72 0.54 3.63 -7.87
C VAL A 72 -0.80 3.72 -7.12
N ILE A 73 -1.56 2.63 -7.04
CA ILE A 73 -2.81 2.56 -6.28
C ILE A 73 -2.57 2.88 -4.80
N VAL A 74 -1.55 2.29 -4.18
CA VAL A 74 -1.22 2.53 -2.77
C VAL A 74 -0.78 3.98 -2.53
N LYS A 75 0.00 4.58 -3.43
CA LYS A 75 0.36 6.01 -3.34
C LYS A 75 -0.87 6.92 -3.39
N PHE A 76 -1.81 6.61 -4.28
CA PHE A 76 -3.08 7.36 -4.35
C PHE A 76 -3.89 7.22 -3.06
N ILE A 77 -4.00 5.99 -2.53
CA ILE A 77 -4.68 5.72 -1.25
C ILE A 77 -4.00 6.49 -0.11
N GLU A 78 -2.68 6.45 -0.01
CA GLU A 78 -1.92 7.16 1.04
C GLU A 78 -2.10 8.68 0.94
N SER A 79 -2.01 9.24 -0.26
CA SER A 79 -2.24 10.68 -0.48
C SER A 79 -3.65 11.09 -0.08
N THR A 80 -4.66 10.32 -0.49
CA THR A 80 -6.07 10.57 -0.13
C THR A 80 -6.27 10.46 1.39
N LEU A 81 -5.65 9.45 2.01
CA LEU A 81 -5.72 9.23 3.46
C LEU A 81 -5.11 10.40 4.23
N ILE A 82 -3.93 10.87 3.83
CA ILE A 82 -3.24 12.00 4.44
C ILE A 82 -4.08 13.28 4.32
N GLN A 83 -4.65 13.53 3.14
CA GLN A 83 -5.52 14.70 2.89
C GLN A 83 -6.78 14.67 3.76
N LEU A 84 -7.48 13.53 3.80
CA LEU A 84 -8.72 13.40 4.59
C LEU A 84 -8.50 13.44 6.10
N THR A 85 -7.28 13.16 6.57
CA THR A 85 -6.96 13.13 8.00
C THR A 85 -6.12 14.32 8.46
N SER A 86 -5.85 15.27 7.55
CA SER A 86 -4.93 16.39 7.79
C SER A 86 -3.61 15.92 8.41
N ASN A 87 -2.91 14.99 7.76
CA ASN A 87 -1.71 14.30 8.29
C ASN A 87 -1.97 13.52 9.60
N PHE A 88 -3.09 12.77 9.66
CA PHE A 88 -3.50 12.01 10.84
C PHE A 88 -3.78 12.83 12.10
N CYS A 89 -3.96 14.15 11.98
CA CYS A 89 -4.37 15.03 13.09
C CYS A 89 -5.85 14.84 13.45
N SER A 90 -6.70 14.47 12.49
CA SER A 90 -8.12 14.25 12.71
C SER A 90 -8.60 12.92 12.08
N LEU A 91 -9.42 12.17 12.83
CA LEU A 91 -10.07 10.96 12.35
C LEU A 91 -11.52 11.30 12.01
N LEU A 92 -11.83 11.28 10.72
CA LEU A 92 -13.20 11.48 10.24
C LEU A 92 -14.03 10.19 10.37
N PRO A 93 -15.31 10.27 10.77
CA PRO A 93 -16.21 9.13 10.66
C PRO A 93 -16.37 8.72 9.19
N GLY A 94 -16.39 7.42 8.95
CA GLY A 94 -16.52 6.86 7.60
C GLY A 94 -15.29 7.06 6.70
N LEU A 95 -14.11 7.34 7.27
CA LEU A 95 -12.86 7.56 6.52
C LEU A 95 -12.58 6.44 5.50
N SER A 96 -12.73 5.18 5.90
CA SER A 96 -12.48 4.04 5.01
C SER A 96 -13.40 4.04 3.80
N GLN A 97 -14.69 4.37 3.99
CA GLN A 97 -15.67 4.46 2.91
C GLN A 97 -15.33 5.62 1.97
N LYS A 98 -14.95 6.79 2.49
CA LYS A 98 -14.54 7.94 1.69
C LYS A 98 -13.33 7.64 0.81
N VAL A 99 -12.30 7.00 1.37
CA VAL A 99 -11.11 6.58 0.61
C VAL A 99 -11.47 5.53 -0.45
N ILE A 100 -12.33 4.55 -0.12
CA ILE A 100 -12.78 3.53 -1.08
C ILE A 100 -13.57 4.16 -2.24
N ILE A 101 -14.43 5.14 -1.97
CA ILE A 101 -15.17 5.86 -3.01
C ILE A 101 -14.21 6.64 -3.91
N ALA A 102 -13.24 7.35 -3.31
CA ALA A 102 -12.25 8.11 -4.07
C ALA A 102 -11.42 7.23 -5.01
N ILE A 103 -10.89 6.10 -4.54
CA ILE A 103 -10.12 5.19 -5.40
C ILE A 103 -11.01 4.54 -6.46
N LYS A 104 -12.25 4.17 -6.14
CA LYS A 104 -13.19 3.65 -7.14
C LYS A 104 -13.39 4.68 -8.25
N ASN A 105 -13.69 5.93 -7.91
CA ASN A 105 -13.88 7.00 -8.90
C ASN A 105 -12.62 7.23 -9.74
N HIS A 106 -11.43 7.13 -9.14
CA HIS A 106 -10.15 7.23 -9.86
C HIS A 106 -9.90 6.06 -10.84
N VAL A 107 -10.45 4.88 -10.56
CA VAL A 107 -10.16 3.61 -11.27
C VAL A 107 -11.30 3.23 -12.25
N ILE A 108 -12.50 3.81 -12.10
CA ILE A 108 -13.73 3.42 -12.82
C ILE A 108 -13.68 3.66 -14.34
N ILE A 109 -12.72 4.45 -14.87
CA ILE A 109 -12.75 4.86 -16.28
C ILE A 109 -12.60 3.68 -17.28
N SER A 110 -12.13 2.48 -16.89
CA SER A 110 -12.01 1.36 -17.86
C SER A 110 -11.86 -0.06 -17.27
N ILE A 111 -12.32 -0.33 -16.05
CA ILE A 111 -11.84 -1.52 -15.31
C ILE A 111 -12.95 -2.56 -15.05
N GLN A 112 -12.69 -3.81 -15.46
CA GLN A 112 -13.54 -4.99 -15.21
C GLN A 112 -13.86 -5.18 -13.71
N ASN A 113 -15.05 -5.68 -13.39
CA ASN A 113 -15.57 -5.81 -12.01
C ASN A 113 -14.61 -6.52 -11.03
N HIS A 114 -13.93 -7.59 -11.46
CA HIS A 114 -12.98 -8.30 -10.59
C HIS A 114 -11.72 -7.48 -10.22
N LYS A 115 -11.29 -6.55 -11.08
CA LYS A 115 -10.16 -5.65 -10.82
C LYS A 115 -10.58 -4.51 -9.89
N LEU A 116 -11.82 -4.01 -10.00
CA LEU A 116 -12.39 -3.09 -9.01
C LEU A 116 -12.49 -3.73 -7.62
N ASN A 117 -12.87 -5.01 -7.56
CA ASN A 117 -12.87 -5.78 -6.32
C ASN A 117 -11.46 -5.94 -5.74
N LEU A 118 -10.47 -6.24 -6.59
CA LEU A 118 -9.06 -6.31 -6.20
C LEU A 118 -8.57 -4.99 -5.59
N VAL A 119 -8.81 -3.87 -6.27
CA VAL A 119 -8.45 -2.53 -5.78
C VAL A 119 -9.12 -2.22 -4.44
N THR A 120 -10.39 -2.62 -4.28
CA THR A 120 -11.11 -2.46 -3.01
C THR A 120 -10.48 -3.29 -1.89
N LEU A 121 -10.06 -4.53 -2.18
CA LEU A 121 -9.38 -5.40 -1.21
C LEU A 121 -8.02 -4.83 -0.79
N ILE A 122 -7.22 -4.37 -1.75
CA ILE A 122 -5.95 -3.69 -1.51
C ILE A 122 -6.18 -2.47 -0.61
N CYS A 123 -7.17 -1.63 -0.94
CA CYS A 123 -7.50 -0.43 -0.16
C CYS A 123 -7.88 -0.77 1.28
N LYS A 124 -8.80 -1.71 1.50
CA LYS A 124 -9.23 -2.13 2.85
C LYS A 124 -8.05 -2.65 3.68
N GLN A 125 -7.22 -3.49 3.08
CA GLN A 125 -6.09 -4.10 3.77
C GLN A 125 -5.01 -3.05 4.08
N TYR A 126 -4.71 -2.16 3.14
CA TYR A 126 -3.76 -1.07 3.33
C TYR A 126 -4.20 -0.14 4.47
N LEU A 127 -5.46 0.32 4.45
CA LEU A 127 -6.01 1.19 5.48
C LEU A 127 -5.93 0.56 6.87
N LYS A 128 -6.26 -0.74 6.98
CA LYS A 128 -6.15 -1.48 8.24
C LYS A 128 -4.73 -1.44 8.80
N VAL A 129 -3.74 -1.75 7.96
CA VAL A 129 -2.33 -1.79 8.38
C VAL A 129 -1.81 -0.39 8.72
N ARG A 130 -2.11 0.60 7.86
CA ARG A 130 -1.61 1.97 8.02
C ARG A 130 -2.19 2.66 9.25
N LEU A 131 -3.50 2.56 9.47
CA LEU A 131 -4.14 3.13 10.65
C LEU A 131 -3.66 2.46 11.94
N HIS A 132 -3.46 1.14 11.93
CA HIS A 132 -2.88 0.44 13.07
C HIS A 132 -1.45 0.90 13.38
N TYR A 133 -0.63 1.06 12.34
CA TYR A 133 0.73 1.60 12.48
C TYR A 133 0.73 3.01 13.09
N VAL A 134 -0.11 3.91 12.59
CA VAL A 134 -0.23 5.27 13.12
C VAL A 134 -0.72 5.27 14.57
N ALA A 135 -1.70 4.44 14.91
CA ALA A 135 -2.18 4.31 16.28
C ALA A 135 -1.09 3.79 17.22
N LYS A 136 -0.26 2.85 16.77
CA LYS A 136 0.89 2.36 17.53
C LYS A 136 1.93 3.45 17.76
N LEU A 137 2.25 4.27 16.74
CA LEU A 137 3.19 5.38 16.88
C LEU A 137 2.71 6.43 17.90
N LYS A 138 1.43 6.82 17.85
CA LYS A 138 0.86 7.78 18.80
C LYS A 138 0.95 7.27 20.24
N ARG A 139 0.56 6.01 20.48
CA ARG A 139 0.71 5.37 21.79
C ARG A 139 2.15 5.35 22.28
N SER A 140 3.12 5.08 21.41
CA SER A 140 4.53 5.10 21.78
C SER A 140 5.07 6.50 22.07
N ALA A 141 4.51 7.55 21.46
CA ALA A 141 4.86 8.93 21.76
C ALA A 141 4.27 9.40 23.10
N ASP A 142 3.05 8.97 23.43
CA ASP A 142 2.37 9.33 24.68
C ASP A 142 2.98 8.66 25.92
N VAL A 143 3.72 7.55 25.75
CA VAL A 143 4.37 6.79 26.85
C VAL A 143 5.74 7.38 27.27
N ILE A 144 6.24 8.40 26.56
CA ILE A 144 7.54 9.04 26.83
C ILE A 144 7.39 10.37 27.61
N LEU A 145 6.17 10.74 28.01
CA LEU A 145 5.87 11.85 28.93
C LEU A 145 5.46 11.32 30.32
#